data_AF-A0A174RLD4-F1
#
_entry.id   AF-A0A174RLD4-F1
#
_cell.length_a   1.000
_cell.length_b   1.000
_cell.length_c   1.000
_cell.angle_alpha   90.00
_cell.angle_beta   90.00
_cell.angle_gamma   90.00
#
_symmetry.space_group_name_H-M   'P 1'
#
loop_
_entity.id
_entity.type
_entity.pdbx_description
1 polymer ?
#
loop_
_entity_poly.entity_id
_entity_poly.type
_entity_poly.pdbx_seq_one_letter_code
_entity_poly.pdbx_strand_id
1 'polypeptide(L)'
;MNNSLAEVHPELVLEWSEKNLTLTPDDITFGSNKKVWWRGAYGHEWQASVKARSNGEKCPICSGARVIAGINDLATLEPLLEKQWSEKNKIKPTEVSIGSHKKVIWRCEKGHEWEAAVKSRTINKTGCPYCSHNKVLAGFNDLATLLPDIAAEWSDRNYPTLPMQVAVFANRKAWWKCKDCGRE
;
A
#
# COMPACT_ATOMS: atom_id res chain seq x y z
N MET A 1 -24.59 -5.58 -41.19
CA MET A 1 -23.48 -5.40 -40.24
C MET A 1 -23.75 -6.30 -39.07
N ASN A 2 -22.84 -7.23 -38.81
CA ASN A 2 -22.95 -8.17 -37.70
C ASN A 2 -22.23 -7.53 -36.51
N ASN A 3 -22.98 -7.31 -35.42
CA ASN A 3 -22.50 -6.63 -34.23
C ASN A 3 -22.13 -7.65 -33.14
N SER A 4 -21.75 -8.87 -33.54
CA SER A 4 -21.30 -9.91 -32.62
C SER A 4 -20.03 -9.47 -31.88
N LEU A 5 -19.79 -10.04 -30.71
CA LEU A 5 -18.57 -9.80 -29.96
C LEU A 5 -17.35 -10.26 -30.76
N ALA A 6 -17.44 -11.42 -31.42
CA ALA A 6 -16.35 -11.99 -32.20
C ALA A 6 -15.88 -11.08 -33.35
N GLU A 7 -16.81 -10.42 -34.05
CA GLU A 7 -16.50 -9.58 -35.20
C GLU A 7 -15.95 -8.21 -34.79
N VAL A 8 -16.51 -7.60 -33.75
CA VAL A 8 -16.14 -6.25 -33.31
C VAL A 8 -14.92 -6.25 -32.39
N HIS A 9 -14.77 -7.29 -31.56
CA HIS A 9 -13.70 -7.43 -30.58
C HIS A 9 -13.05 -8.82 -30.62
N PRO A 10 -12.33 -9.18 -31.71
CA PRO A 10 -11.68 -10.47 -31.83
C PRO A 10 -10.65 -10.75 -30.72
N GLU A 11 -10.07 -9.71 -30.12
CA GLU A 11 -9.17 -9.82 -28.97
C GLU A 11 -9.87 -10.38 -27.72
N LEU A 12 -11.17 -10.12 -27.56
CA LEU A 12 -11.96 -10.59 -26.40
C LEU A 12 -12.40 -12.05 -26.54
N VAL A 13 -12.35 -12.62 -27.75
CA VAL A 13 -12.59 -14.06 -27.98
C VAL A 13 -11.54 -14.91 -27.24
N LEU A 14 -10.29 -14.44 -27.18
CA LEU A 14 -9.21 -15.11 -26.46
C LEU A 14 -9.42 -15.14 -24.94
N GLU A 15 -10.25 -14.23 -24.42
CA GLU A 15 -10.63 -14.19 -23.01
C GLU A 15 -11.94 -14.91 -22.71
N TRP A 16 -12.59 -15.53 -23.69
CA TRP A 16 -13.86 -16.25 -23.49
C TRP A 16 -13.62 -17.55 -22.71
N SER A 17 -14.31 -17.73 -21.57
CA SER A 17 -14.16 -18.94 -20.76
C SER A 17 -15.04 -20.08 -21.27
N GLU A 18 -14.54 -21.31 -21.18
CA GLU A 18 -15.29 -22.56 -21.41
C GLU A 18 -16.50 -22.70 -20.46
N LYS A 19 -16.53 -21.97 -19.34
CA LYS A 19 -17.67 -21.91 -18.40
C LYS A 19 -18.93 -21.28 -19.00
N ASN A 20 -18.83 -20.68 -20.19
CA ASN A 20 -19.99 -20.20 -20.93
C ASN A 20 -20.74 -21.31 -21.69
N LEU A 21 -20.24 -22.56 -21.61
CA LEU A 21 -20.87 -23.76 -22.18
C LEU A 21 -21.15 -23.58 -23.67
N THR A 22 -22.43 -23.60 -24.07
CA THR A 22 -22.86 -23.51 -25.47
C THR A 22 -22.94 -22.07 -25.99
N LEU A 23 -22.77 -21.05 -25.14
CA LEU A 23 -22.80 -19.66 -25.57
C LEU A 23 -21.44 -19.25 -26.14
N THR A 24 -21.41 -18.86 -27.41
CA THR A 24 -20.19 -18.42 -28.10
C THR A 24 -20.14 -16.90 -28.26
N PRO A 25 -18.97 -16.31 -28.53
CA PRO A 25 -18.83 -14.90 -28.88
C PRO A 25 -19.59 -14.47 -30.15
N ASP A 26 -19.94 -15.41 -31.03
CA ASP A 26 -20.75 -15.16 -32.23
C ASP A 26 -22.25 -15.00 -31.90
N ASP A 27 -22.72 -15.64 -30.81
CA ASP A 27 -24.13 -15.64 -30.40
C ASP A 27 -24.56 -14.37 -29.63
N ILE A 28 -23.64 -13.45 -29.35
CA ILE A 28 -23.87 -12.30 -28.47
C ILE A 28 -23.25 -11.02 -29.02
N THR A 29 -23.96 -9.91 -28.85
CA THR A 29 -23.46 -8.60 -29.30
C THR A 29 -22.50 -7.98 -28.30
N PHE A 30 -21.54 -7.19 -28.80
CA PHE A 30 -20.54 -6.52 -27.96
C PHE A 30 -21.15 -5.55 -26.91
N GLY A 31 -22.38 -5.08 -27.14
CA GLY A 31 -23.12 -4.18 -26.24
C GLY A 31 -24.02 -4.88 -25.20
N SER A 32 -23.99 -6.21 -25.13
CA SER A 32 -24.90 -6.98 -24.26
C SER A 32 -24.60 -6.80 -22.76
N ASN A 33 -25.65 -6.64 -21.95
CA ASN A 33 -25.54 -6.59 -20.49
C ASN A 33 -25.44 -8.00 -19.84
N LYS A 34 -25.50 -9.08 -20.63
CA LYS A 34 -25.39 -10.46 -20.11
C LYS A 34 -24.02 -10.66 -19.46
N LYS A 35 -24.02 -11.11 -18.20
CA LYS A 35 -22.81 -11.52 -17.50
C LYS A 35 -22.38 -12.90 -17.97
N VAL A 36 -21.13 -13.00 -18.38
CA VAL A 36 -20.48 -14.22 -18.87
C VAL A 36 -19.16 -14.40 -18.14
N TRP A 37 -18.60 -15.61 -18.19
CA TRP A 37 -17.29 -15.92 -17.64
C TRP A 37 -16.19 -15.51 -18.61
N TRP A 38 -15.18 -14.85 -18.08
CA TRP A 38 -13.97 -14.44 -18.75
C TRP A 38 -12.79 -15.15 -18.11
N ARG A 39 -11.78 -15.47 -18.91
CA ARG A 39 -10.50 -16.05 -18.47
C ARG A 39 -9.37 -15.19 -19.01
N GLY A 40 -8.65 -14.54 -18.11
CA GLY A 40 -7.58 -13.62 -18.46
C GLY A 40 -6.28 -14.35 -18.79
N ALA A 41 -5.30 -13.61 -19.30
CA ALA A 41 -3.98 -14.15 -19.69
C ALA A 41 -3.25 -14.91 -18.57
N TYR A 42 -3.46 -14.54 -17.31
CA TYR A 42 -2.89 -15.22 -16.14
C TYR A 42 -3.73 -16.40 -15.63
N GLY A 43 -4.73 -16.84 -16.40
CA GLY A 43 -5.63 -17.94 -16.04
C GLY A 43 -6.72 -17.56 -15.04
N HIS A 44 -6.73 -16.34 -14.52
CA HIS A 44 -7.77 -15.85 -13.62
C HIS A 44 -9.13 -15.82 -14.31
N GLU A 45 -10.14 -16.37 -13.65
CA GLU A 45 -11.51 -16.35 -14.16
C GLU A 45 -12.39 -15.40 -13.36
N TRP A 46 -13.23 -14.63 -14.05
CA TRP A 46 -14.20 -13.73 -13.43
C TRP A 46 -15.45 -13.57 -14.27
N GLN A 47 -16.50 -13.04 -13.66
CA GLN A 47 -17.73 -12.67 -14.35
C GLN A 47 -17.79 -11.15 -14.56
N ALA A 48 -18.14 -10.74 -15.77
CA ALA A 48 -18.42 -9.36 -16.15
C ALA A 48 -19.43 -9.37 -17.31
N SER A 49 -20.14 -8.26 -17.53
CA SER A 49 -21.00 -8.16 -18.71
C SER A 49 -20.17 -8.00 -19.97
N VAL A 50 -20.70 -8.46 -21.11
CA VAL A 50 -20.04 -8.28 -22.41
C VAL A 50 -19.80 -6.80 -22.68
N LYS A 51 -20.81 -5.95 -22.47
CA LYS A 51 -20.70 -4.48 -22.60
C LYS A 51 -19.55 -3.90 -21.78
N ALA A 52 -19.41 -4.30 -20.52
CA ALA A 52 -18.38 -3.74 -19.66
C ALA A 52 -16.98 -4.20 -20.10
N ARG A 53 -16.85 -5.46 -20.55
CA ARG A 53 -15.58 -5.95 -21.12
C ARG A 53 -15.22 -5.30 -22.44
N SER A 54 -16.17 -5.12 -23.36
CA SER A 54 -16.01 -4.36 -24.61
C SER A 54 -15.59 -2.91 -24.34
N ASN A 55 -16.09 -2.31 -23.26
CA ASN A 55 -15.69 -0.97 -22.81
C ASN A 55 -14.33 -0.94 -22.08
N GLY A 56 -13.61 -2.06 -22.01
CA GLY A 56 -12.23 -2.13 -21.52
C GLY A 56 -12.05 -2.60 -20.07
N GLU A 57 -13.04 -3.21 -19.41
CA GLU A 57 -13.01 -3.46 -17.96
C GLU A 57 -11.79 -4.24 -17.39
N LYS A 58 -11.06 -5.13 -18.06
CA LYS A 58 -9.93 -5.92 -17.47
C LYS A 58 -10.29 -6.84 -16.27
N CYS A 59 -9.35 -7.73 -15.97
CA CYS A 59 -9.45 -8.68 -14.87
C CYS A 59 -9.37 -7.98 -13.49
N PRO A 60 -10.38 -8.13 -12.61
CA PRO A 60 -10.39 -7.49 -11.30
C PRO A 60 -9.36 -8.07 -10.32
N ILE A 61 -8.89 -9.30 -10.57
CA ILE A 61 -7.84 -9.94 -9.77
C ILE A 61 -6.49 -9.34 -10.15
N CYS A 62 -6.17 -9.23 -11.44
CA CYS A 62 -4.92 -8.62 -11.89
C CYS A 62 -4.80 -7.14 -11.49
N SER A 63 -5.90 -6.39 -11.51
CA SER A 63 -5.90 -4.98 -11.08
C SER A 63 -5.86 -4.80 -9.56
N GLY A 64 -6.00 -5.89 -8.79
CA GLY A 64 -6.08 -5.84 -7.32
C GLY A 64 -7.39 -5.28 -6.78
N ALA A 65 -8.40 -5.08 -7.62
CA ALA A 65 -9.75 -4.66 -7.23
C ALA A 65 -10.52 -5.78 -6.50
N ARG A 66 -10.20 -7.04 -6.80
CA ARG A 66 -10.63 -8.24 -6.06
C ARG A 66 -9.40 -8.96 -5.54
N VAL A 67 -9.31 -9.13 -4.23
CA VAL A 67 -8.23 -9.86 -3.57
C VAL A 67 -8.62 -11.33 -3.43
N ILE A 68 -7.71 -12.22 -3.80
CA ILE A 68 -7.81 -13.67 -3.60
C ILE A 68 -6.54 -14.11 -2.89
N ALA A 69 -6.71 -14.69 -1.70
CA ALA A 69 -5.63 -15.26 -0.92
C ALA A 69 -4.89 -16.36 -1.71
N GLY A 70 -3.56 -16.36 -1.65
CA GLY A 70 -2.70 -17.26 -2.41
C GLY A 70 -2.44 -16.83 -3.86
N ILE A 71 -3.01 -15.71 -4.32
CA ILE A 71 -2.88 -15.24 -5.69
C ILE A 71 -2.31 -13.83 -5.75
N ASN A 72 -3.05 -12.84 -5.25
CA ASN A 72 -2.72 -11.42 -5.41
C ASN A 72 -2.82 -10.62 -4.10
N ASP A 73 -2.94 -11.31 -2.99
CA ASP A 73 -2.90 -10.70 -1.67
C ASP A 73 -1.47 -10.33 -1.25
N LEU A 74 -1.36 -9.49 -0.23
CA LEU A 74 -0.07 -8.99 0.25
C LEU A 74 0.82 -10.09 0.82
N ALA A 75 0.28 -11.06 1.56
CA ALA A 75 1.09 -12.11 2.16
C ALA A 75 1.77 -12.95 1.07
N THR A 76 1.02 -13.29 0.01
CA THR A 76 1.56 -14.04 -1.14
C THR A 76 2.61 -13.26 -1.92
N LEU A 77 2.34 -11.98 -2.21
CA LEU A 77 3.21 -11.19 -3.10
C LEU A 77 4.40 -10.53 -2.38
N GLU A 78 4.30 -10.25 -1.08
CA GLU A 78 5.28 -9.48 -0.31
C GLU A 78 5.55 -10.13 1.07
N PRO A 79 6.12 -11.35 1.12
CA PRO A 79 6.30 -12.12 2.36
C PRO A 79 7.22 -11.45 3.39
N LEU A 80 8.14 -10.57 2.95
CA LEU A 80 8.96 -9.79 3.88
C LEU A 80 8.19 -8.65 4.55
N LEU A 81 7.18 -8.09 3.86
CA LEU A 81 6.30 -7.09 4.45
C LEU A 81 5.23 -7.73 5.33
N GLU A 82 4.79 -8.95 5.02
CA GLU A 82 3.91 -9.72 5.91
C GLU A 82 4.51 -9.84 7.33
N LYS A 83 5.81 -10.10 7.45
CA LYS A 83 6.52 -10.14 8.74
C LYS A 83 6.48 -8.82 9.51
N GLN A 84 6.20 -7.71 8.84
CA GLN A 84 6.06 -6.39 9.44
C GLN A 84 4.60 -6.02 9.71
N TRP A 85 3.64 -6.92 9.48
CA TRP A 85 2.24 -6.70 9.81
C TRP A 85 2.05 -6.78 11.33
N SER A 86 1.50 -5.73 11.94
CA SER A 86 1.20 -5.77 13.38
C SER A 86 -0.01 -6.67 13.65
N GLU A 87 0.06 -7.46 14.72
CA GLU A 87 -1.04 -8.27 15.25
C GLU A 87 -2.23 -7.41 15.72
N LYS A 88 -2.03 -6.10 15.92
CA LYS A 88 -3.09 -5.15 16.31
C LYS A 88 -4.08 -4.84 15.18
N ASN A 89 -3.77 -5.25 13.95
CA ASN A 89 -4.67 -5.04 12.82
C ASN A 89 -5.87 -5.97 12.88
N LYS A 90 -7.06 -5.43 12.58
CA LYS A 90 -8.30 -6.23 12.47
C LYS A 90 -8.42 -6.99 11.14
N ILE A 91 -7.62 -6.62 10.15
CA ILE A 91 -7.58 -7.24 8.83
C ILE A 91 -6.26 -8.00 8.65
N LYS A 92 -6.30 -9.11 7.94
CA LYS A 92 -5.16 -9.95 7.62
C LYS A 92 -4.44 -9.45 6.36
N PRO A 93 -3.13 -9.72 6.21
CA PRO A 93 -2.40 -9.41 4.99
C PRO A 93 -2.96 -10.15 3.76
N THR A 94 -3.62 -11.29 3.97
CA THR A 94 -4.31 -12.06 2.91
C THR A 94 -5.60 -11.41 2.39
N GLU A 95 -6.07 -10.32 3.01
CA GLU A 95 -7.33 -9.64 2.68
C GLU A 95 -7.12 -8.30 1.95
N VAL A 96 -5.88 -7.99 1.59
CA VAL A 96 -5.52 -6.74 0.91
C VAL A 96 -4.59 -7.00 -0.26
N SER A 97 -4.77 -6.26 -1.36
CA SER A 97 -3.80 -6.22 -2.46
C SER A 97 -2.64 -5.29 -2.12
N ILE A 98 -1.51 -5.49 -2.81
CA ILE A 98 -0.35 -4.60 -2.69
C ILE A 98 -0.67 -3.15 -3.07
N GLY A 99 -1.68 -2.89 -3.90
CA GLY A 99 -2.10 -1.53 -4.27
C GLY A 99 -3.05 -0.87 -3.29
N SER A 100 -3.41 -1.52 -2.18
CA SER A 100 -4.48 -1.06 -1.30
C SER A 100 -4.16 0.27 -0.62
N HIS A 101 -5.17 1.14 -0.55
CA HIS A 101 -5.12 2.41 0.18
C HIS A 101 -5.48 2.25 1.66
N LYS A 102 -5.85 1.04 2.12
CA LYS A 102 -6.16 0.78 3.53
C LYS A 102 -4.93 1.09 4.38
N LYS A 103 -5.14 1.87 5.44
CA LYS A 103 -4.12 2.13 6.46
C LYS A 103 -4.14 1.01 7.50
N VAL A 104 -2.96 0.51 7.80
CA VAL A 104 -2.73 -0.56 8.77
C VAL A 104 -1.52 -0.22 9.63
N ILE A 105 -1.41 -0.88 10.77
CA ILE A 105 -0.30 -0.74 11.69
C ILE A 105 0.82 -1.67 11.21
N TRP A 106 1.98 -1.09 10.95
CA TRP A 106 3.21 -1.79 10.64
C TRP A 106 4.10 -1.84 11.87
N ARG A 107 4.89 -2.91 12.00
CA ARG A 107 5.90 -3.08 13.04
C ARG A 107 7.22 -3.46 12.40
N CYS A 108 8.29 -2.70 12.66
CA CYS A 108 9.62 -3.05 12.15
C CYS A 108 10.34 -4.00 13.12
N GLU A 109 11.49 -4.52 12.70
CA GLU A 109 12.33 -5.44 13.50
C GLU A 109 12.79 -4.82 14.84
N LYS A 110 12.97 -3.49 14.88
CA LYS A 110 13.27 -2.76 16.14
C LYS A 110 12.05 -2.59 17.05
N GLY A 111 10.89 -3.10 16.65
CA GLY A 111 9.66 -3.07 17.43
C GLY A 111 8.84 -1.78 17.31
N HIS A 112 9.29 -0.78 16.53
CA HIS A 112 8.52 0.44 16.33
C HIS A 112 7.24 0.17 15.54
N GLU A 113 6.12 0.73 16.01
CA GLU A 113 4.84 0.64 15.34
C GLU A 113 4.42 1.96 14.71
N TRP A 114 3.90 1.92 13.50
CA TRP A 114 3.36 3.11 12.83
C TRP A 114 2.24 2.76 11.85
N GLU A 115 1.33 3.69 11.66
CA GLU A 115 0.26 3.56 10.67
C GLU A 115 0.74 4.04 9.29
N ALA A 116 0.49 3.23 8.26
CA ALA A 116 0.71 3.60 6.86
C ALA A 116 -0.24 2.83 5.93
N ALA A 117 -0.54 3.42 4.77
CA ALA A 117 -1.27 2.73 3.72
C ALA A 117 -0.45 1.55 3.16
N VAL A 118 -1.11 0.44 2.81
CA VAL A 118 -0.45 -0.74 2.24
C VAL A 118 0.40 -0.38 1.02
N LYS A 119 -0.16 0.34 0.04
CA LYS A 119 0.55 0.81 -1.15
C LYS A 119 1.83 1.60 -0.86
N SER A 120 1.89 2.31 0.26
CA SER A 120 3.08 3.09 0.62
C SER A 120 4.26 2.18 0.93
N ARG A 121 4.00 1.02 1.56
CA ARG A 121 5.04 0.04 1.89
C ARG A 121 5.41 -0.83 0.70
N THR A 122 4.42 -1.28 -0.06
CA THR A 122 4.61 -2.25 -1.16
C THR A 122 5.05 -1.60 -2.46
N ILE A 123 4.43 -0.50 -2.89
CA ILE A 123 4.70 0.16 -4.18
C ILE A 123 5.71 1.29 -4.00
N ASN A 124 5.46 2.19 -3.04
CA ASN A 124 6.34 3.34 -2.82
C ASN A 124 7.60 2.96 -2.01
N LYS A 125 7.69 1.71 -1.53
CA LYS A 125 8.81 1.14 -0.78
C LYS A 125 9.25 2.00 0.41
N THR A 126 8.31 2.67 1.08
CA THR A 126 8.62 3.42 2.30
C THR A 126 8.80 2.48 3.49
N GLY A 127 9.57 2.91 4.50
CA GLY A 127 9.91 2.12 5.68
C GLY A 127 9.39 2.70 6.99
N CYS A 128 10.00 2.25 8.08
CA CYS A 128 9.75 2.77 9.42
C CYS A 128 10.19 4.25 9.49
N PRO A 129 9.27 5.20 9.78
CA PRO A 129 9.59 6.63 9.77
C PRO A 129 10.53 7.01 10.91
N TYR A 130 10.57 6.22 11.99
CA TYR A 130 11.49 6.43 13.11
C TYR A 130 12.91 5.99 12.76
N CYS A 131 13.05 4.81 12.14
CA CYS A 131 14.37 4.33 11.69
C CYS A 131 14.98 5.22 10.61
N SER A 132 14.16 5.86 9.77
CA SER A 132 14.61 6.78 8.74
C SER A 132 14.65 8.25 9.19
N HIS A 133 14.50 8.52 10.49
CA HIS A 133 14.51 9.87 11.08
C HIS A 133 13.48 10.87 10.50
N ASN A 134 12.45 10.38 9.81
CA ASN A 134 11.35 11.20 9.30
C ASN A 134 10.30 11.51 10.38
N LYS A 135 10.30 10.77 11.49
CA LYS A 135 9.53 11.05 12.70
C LYS A 135 10.40 10.86 13.93
N VAL A 136 10.15 11.68 14.94
CA VAL A 136 10.78 11.56 16.26
C VAL A 136 10.05 10.50 17.09
N LEU A 137 10.84 9.66 17.74
CA LEU A 137 10.43 8.73 18.78
C LEU A 137 11.32 8.97 20.00
N ALA A 138 10.71 9.51 21.06
CA ALA A 138 11.39 9.73 22.32
C ALA A 138 11.95 8.41 22.88
N GLY A 139 13.17 8.46 23.39
CA GLY A 139 13.92 7.28 23.83
C GLY A 139 14.62 6.51 22.71
N PHE A 140 14.56 6.95 21.46
CA PHE A 140 15.18 6.25 20.33
C PHE A 140 16.02 7.16 19.42
N ASN A 141 15.38 8.15 18.78
CA ASN A 141 16.05 8.99 17.78
C ASN A 141 15.95 10.49 18.06
N ASP A 142 15.50 10.84 19.26
CA ASP A 142 15.43 12.21 19.72
C ASP A 142 16.78 12.74 20.20
N LEU A 143 16.88 14.07 20.29
CA LEU A 143 18.10 14.78 20.65
C LEU A 143 18.58 14.43 22.06
N ALA A 144 17.66 14.32 23.03
CA ALA A 144 18.02 14.01 24.41
C ALA A 144 18.63 12.60 24.55
N THR A 145 18.08 11.64 23.82
CA THR A 145 18.56 10.24 23.86
C THR A 145 19.90 10.08 23.17
N LEU A 146 20.06 10.63 21.97
CA LEU A 146 21.24 10.36 21.14
C LEU A 146 22.40 11.33 21.40
N LEU A 147 22.12 12.56 21.83
CA LEU A 147 23.12 13.61 22.08
C LEU A 147 22.84 14.34 23.42
N PRO A 148 22.97 13.66 24.57
CA PRO A 148 22.62 14.24 25.87
C PRO A 148 23.41 15.51 26.21
N ASP A 149 24.70 15.57 25.84
CA ASP A 149 25.53 16.76 26.07
C ASP A 149 25.04 17.98 25.29
N ILE A 150 24.59 17.78 24.05
CA ILE A 150 24.02 18.85 23.23
C ILE A 150 22.63 19.22 23.74
N ALA A 151 21.82 18.24 24.15
CA ALA A 151 20.51 18.49 24.76
C ALA A 151 20.61 19.29 26.07
N ALA A 152 21.69 19.15 26.83
CA ALA A 152 21.96 19.93 28.03
C ALA A 152 22.20 21.43 27.73
N GLU A 153 22.62 21.76 26.50
CA GLU A 153 22.74 23.14 26.02
C GLU A 153 21.42 23.67 25.42
N TRP A 154 20.30 22.95 25.50
CA TRP A 154 19.02 23.43 25.00
C TRP A 154 18.47 24.56 25.88
N SER A 155 18.14 25.70 25.27
CA SER A 155 17.58 26.83 25.99
C SER A 155 16.10 26.64 26.32
N ASP A 156 15.68 27.13 27.49
CA ASP A 156 14.27 27.22 27.92
C ASP A 156 13.42 28.10 26.98
N ARG A 157 14.05 28.99 26.19
CA ARG A 157 13.38 29.82 25.17
C ARG A 157 12.71 29.01 24.06
N ASN A 158 13.05 27.73 23.93
CA ASN A 158 12.44 26.85 22.94
C ASN A 158 11.08 26.27 23.41
N TYR A 159 10.65 26.52 24.64
CA TYR A 159 9.37 26.06 25.17
C TYR A 159 8.21 26.51 24.26
N PRO A 160 7.25 25.62 23.90
CA PRO A 160 6.99 24.31 24.51
C PRO A 160 7.78 23.13 23.90
N THR A 161 8.74 23.37 23.01
CA THR A 161 9.49 22.28 22.38
C THR A 161 10.63 21.80 23.26
N LEU A 162 10.58 20.52 23.63
CA LEU A 162 11.60 19.85 24.42
C LEU A 162 12.59 19.09 23.53
N PRO A 163 13.86 18.88 23.96
CA PRO A 163 14.85 18.10 23.20
C PRO A 163 14.36 16.70 22.80
N MET A 164 13.60 16.04 23.67
CA MET A 164 13.02 14.71 23.41
C MET A 164 11.97 14.68 22.27
N GLN A 165 11.53 15.85 21.79
CA GLN A 165 10.58 16.00 20.69
C GLN A 165 11.27 16.37 19.38
N VAL A 166 12.61 16.36 19.34
CA VAL A 166 13.41 16.80 18.20
C VAL A 166 14.29 15.67 17.70
N ALA A 167 14.26 15.35 16.40
CA ALA A 167 15.22 14.42 15.83
C ALA A 167 16.61 15.07 15.80
N VAL A 168 17.65 14.28 16.06
CA VAL A 168 19.06 14.74 16.02
C VAL A 168 19.43 15.44 14.70
N PHE A 169 18.87 14.99 13.58
CA PHE A 169 19.16 15.52 12.24
C PHE A 169 18.12 16.53 11.74
N ALA A 170 17.27 17.04 12.63
CA ALA A 170 16.25 18.02 12.24
C ALA A 170 16.93 19.32 11.79
N ASN A 171 16.65 19.75 10.55
CA ASN A 171 17.11 21.04 10.05
C ASN A 171 16.23 22.17 10.59
N ARG A 172 16.40 22.50 11.87
CA ARG A 172 15.66 23.56 12.56
C ARG A 172 16.59 24.46 13.36
N LYS A 173 16.26 25.75 13.42
CA LYS A 173 16.91 26.68 14.35
C LYS A 173 16.31 26.49 15.74
N ALA A 174 17.16 26.55 16.76
CA ALA A 174 16.82 26.49 18.17
C ALA A 174 17.75 27.43 18.93
N TRP A 175 17.30 27.91 20.09
CA TRP A 175 18.13 28.65 21.03
C TRP A 175 18.99 27.67 21.83
N TRP A 176 20.27 27.98 22.00
CA TRP A 176 21.21 27.15 22.75
C TRP A 176 21.84 27.98 23.86
N LYS A 177 21.93 27.43 25.06
CA LYS A 177 22.55 28.04 26.22
C LYS A 177 23.92 27.44 26.42
N CYS A 178 24.96 28.23 26.15
CA CYS A 178 26.35 27.79 26.30
C CYS A 178 26.61 27.33 27.75
N LYS A 179 27.11 26.10 27.92
CA LYS A 179 27.40 25.53 29.25
C LYS A 179 28.47 26.29 30.04
N ASP A 180 29.43 26.91 29.34
CA ASP A 180 30.59 27.56 29.99
C ASP A 180 30.27 28.98 30.46
N CYS A 181 29.48 29.74 29.69
CA CYS A 181 29.21 31.15 29.98
C CYS A 181 27.72 31.52 30.12
N GLY A 182 26.80 30.58 29.90
CA GLY A 182 25.36 30.76 30.10
C GLY A 182 24.65 31.65 29.08
N ARG A 183 25.32 32.09 28.01
CA ARG A 183 24.75 32.96 26.97
C ARG A 183 23.92 32.18 25.95
N GLU A 184 22.92 32.85 25.38
CA GLU A 184 21.92 32.35 24.42
C GLU A 184 21.85 33.20 23.15
#